data_AF-A0A9C7ULI2-F1
#
_entry.id   AF-A0A9C7ULI2-F1
#
_cell.length_a   1.000
_cell.length_b   1.000
_cell.length_c   1.000
_cell.angle_alpha   90.00
_cell.angle_beta   90.00
_cell.angle_gamma   90.00
#
_symmetry.space_group_name_H-M   'P 1'
#
loop_
_entity.id
_entity.type
_entity.pdbx_description
1 polymer ?
#
loop_
_entity_poly.entity_id
_entity_poly.type
_entity_poly.pdbx_seq_one_letter_code
_entity_poly.pdbx_strand_id
1 'polypeptide(L)'
;MVDDGLFERYPMDSIYGMHNKPGLDVGRFAIRPGPLMAGGGFFDIRLTGRGAHGARPESSADPIVGASQIVSALQSVVSRKLTLKIPPCSVSRDY
;
A
#
# COMPACT_ATOMS: atom_id res chain seq x y z
N MET A 1 0.73 2.63 -20.98
CA MET A 1 -0.63 2.91 -21.48
C MET A 1 -0.96 4.39 -21.39
N VAL A 2 -1.11 4.95 -20.18
CA VAL A 2 -1.40 6.39 -20.03
C VAL A 2 -0.24 7.22 -20.59
N ASP A 3 0.99 6.93 -20.16
CA ASP A 3 2.22 7.58 -20.67
C ASP A 3 2.45 7.37 -22.17
N ASP A 4 1.78 6.40 -22.79
CA ASP A 4 1.85 6.15 -24.24
C ASP A 4 0.81 7.00 -25.03
N GLY A 5 0.08 7.87 -24.34
CA GLY A 5 -0.89 8.81 -24.93
C GLY A 5 -2.30 8.24 -25.09
N LEU A 6 -2.73 7.31 -24.22
CA LEU A 6 -4.04 6.65 -24.32
C LEU A 6 -5.19 7.66 -24.47
N PHE A 7 -5.21 8.71 -23.65
CA PHE A 7 -6.31 9.68 -23.61
C PHE A 7 -6.27 10.72 -24.74
N GLU A 8 -5.11 10.91 -25.37
CA GLU A 8 -4.97 11.79 -26.53
C GLU A 8 -5.43 11.08 -27.81
N ARG A 9 -5.07 9.80 -27.96
CA ARG A 9 -5.44 8.99 -29.12
C ARG A 9 -6.91 8.59 -29.10
N TYR A 10 -7.49 8.43 -27.91
CA TYR A 10 -8.86 7.99 -27.71
C TYR A 10 -9.55 8.87 -26.67
N PRO A 11 -10.13 10.02 -27.07
CA PRO A 11 -10.88 10.87 -26.15
C PRO A 11 -12.13 10.14 -25.66
N MET A 12 -12.41 10.22 -24.36
CA MET A 12 -13.55 9.57 -23.72
C MET A 12 -14.25 10.53 -22.78
N ASP A 13 -15.59 10.53 -22.78
CA ASP A 13 -16.39 11.33 -21.84
C ASP A 13 -16.47 10.72 -20.45
N SER A 14 -16.24 9.41 -20.32
CA SER A 14 -16.33 8.67 -19.06
C SER A 14 -15.54 7.36 -19.09
N ILE A 15 -15.00 6.96 -17.93
CA ILE A 15 -14.21 5.74 -17.75
C ILE A 15 -14.89 4.87 -16.69
N TYR A 16 -15.08 3.59 -17.00
CA TYR A 16 -15.67 2.61 -16.10
C TYR A 16 -14.68 1.47 -15.85
N GLY A 17 -14.64 0.99 -14.61
CA GLY A 17 -13.82 -0.15 -14.22
C GLY A 17 -14.56 -0.97 -13.17
N MET A 18 -14.31 -2.28 -13.15
CA MET A 18 -14.90 -3.18 -12.17
C MET A 18 -13.85 -4.17 -11.66
N HIS A 19 -14.06 -4.62 -10.43
CA HIS A 19 -13.26 -5.67 -9.83
C HIS A 19 -14.18 -6.64 -9.11
N ASN A 20 -13.91 -7.94 -9.23
CA ASN A 20 -14.66 -8.94 -8.48
C ASN A 20 -14.44 -8.70 -6.99
N LYS A 21 -15.54 -8.78 -6.21
CA LYS A 21 -15.51 -8.62 -4.75
C LYS A 21 -15.92 -9.93 -4.09
N PRO A 22 -14.96 -10.76 -3.65
CA PRO A 22 -15.27 -11.94 -2.84
C PRO A 22 -16.12 -11.56 -1.63
N GLY A 23 -17.19 -12.33 -1.39
CA GLY A 23 -18.16 -12.08 -0.32
C GLY A 23 -19.32 -11.15 -0.69
N LEU A 24 -19.40 -10.64 -1.92
CA LEU A 24 -20.61 -10.02 -2.46
C LEU A 24 -21.42 -11.07 -3.25
N ASP A 25 -22.74 -11.06 -3.09
CA ASP A 25 -23.63 -11.99 -3.80
C ASP A 25 -23.52 -11.86 -5.32
N VAL A 26 -23.64 -12.99 -6.01
CA VAL A 26 -23.62 -13.03 -7.48
C VAL A 26 -24.76 -12.18 -8.04
N GLY A 27 -24.46 -11.39 -9.07
CA GLY A 27 -25.42 -10.48 -9.70
C GLY A 27 -25.63 -9.16 -8.94
N ARG A 28 -24.92 -8.93 -7.82
CA ARG A 28 -24.93 -7.65 -7.11
C ARG A 28 -23.70 -6.81 -7.46
N PHE A 29 -23.92 -5.51 -7.50
CA PHE A 29 -22.89 -4.49 -7.72
C PHE A 29 -22.91 -3.51 -6.55
N ALA A 30 -21.73 -3.03 -6.15
CA ALA A 30 -21.58 -2.03 -5.10
C ALA A 30 -20.74 -0.86 -5.63
N ILE A 31 -21.28 0.36 -5.56
CA ILE A 31 -20.63 1.59 -6.00
C ILE A 31 -20.76 2.66 -4.92
N ARG A 32 -19.85 3.64 -4.92
CA ARG A 32 -19.91 4.80 -4.03
C ARG A 32 -19.36 6.04 -4.76
N PRO A 33 -19.99 7.22 -4.62
CA PRO A 33 -19.39 8.47 -5.10
C PRO A 33 -18.14 8.84 -4.28
N GLY A 34 -17.17 9.47 -4.94
CA GLY A 34 -15.91 9.91 -4.32
C GLY A 34 -14.84 8.80 -4.22
N PRO A 35 -13.78 9.01 -3.42
CA PRO A 35 -12.68 8.04 -3.28
C PRO A 35 -13.22 6.68 -2.86
N LEU A 36 -12.87 5.56 -3.49
CA LEU A 36 -13.39 4.24 -3.11
C LEU A 36 -12.37 3.38 -2.36
N MET A 37 -11.08 3.51 -2.72
CA MET A 37 -9.99 2.68 -2.22
C MET A 37 -8.81 3.54 -1.75
N ALA A 38 -7.91 2.95 -0.97
CA ALA A 38 -6.67 3.60 -0.58
C ALA A 38 -5.70 3.69 -1.76
N GLY A 39 -4.94 4.78 -1.84
CA GLY A 39 -3.74 4.82 -2.67
C GLY A 39 -2.67 3.89 -2.12
N GLY A 40 -1.86 3.31 -3.01
CA GLY A 40 -0.75 2.43 -2.66
C GLY A 40 0.53 2.87 -3.37
N GLY A 41 1.67 2.59 -2.74
CA GLY A 41 2.99 2.83 -3.31
C GLY A 41 3.97 1.81 -2.76
N PHE A 42 5.02 1.53 -3.53
CA PHE A 42 6.10 0.64 -3.15
C PHE A 42 7.39 1.44 -3.00
N PHE A 43 8.25 1.03 -2.08
CA PHE A 43 9.57 1.60 -1.89
C PHE A 43 10.53 0.52 -1.40
N ASP A 44 11.82 0.70 -1.70
CA ASP A 44 12.89 -0.18 -1.28
C ASP A 44 13.79 0.51 -0.26
N ILE A 45 14.26 -0.26 0.74
CA ILE A 45 15.31 0.18 1.66
C ILE A 45 16.53 -0.71 1.44
N ARG A 46 17.61 -0.11 0.94
CA ARG A 46 18.92 -0.78 0.85
C ARG A 46 19.74 -0.48 2.10
N LEU A 47 19.90 -1.47 2.96
CA LEU A 47 20.76 -1.39 4.13
C LEU A 47 22.12 -2.04 3.84
N THR A 48 23.21 -1.27 3.95
CA THR A 48 24.57 -1.76 3.74
C THR A 48 25.31 -1.78 5.07
N GLY A 49 25.83 -2.96 5.43
CA GLY A 49 26.62 -3.18 6.64
C GLY A 49 28.08 -3.51 6.35
N ARG A 50 28.82 -3.91 7.39
CA ARG A 50 30.19 -4.40 7.30
C ARG A 50 30.24 -5.83 7.85
N GLY A 51 30.64 -6.78 7.02
CA GLY A 51 30.81 -8.17 7.46
C GLY A 51 31.98 -8.35 8.44
N ALA A 52 31.92 -9.39 9.25
CA ALA A 52 33.00 -9.82 10.14
C ALA A 52 32.91 -11.33 10.39
N HIS A 53 33.90 -11.89 11.08
CA HIS A 53 33.83 -13.26 11.58
C HIS A 53 32.64 -13.39 12.55
N GLY A 54 31.80 -14.43 12.41
CA GLY A 54 30.58 -14.58 13.21
C GLY A 54 30.80 -14.61 14.72
N ALA A 55 31.97 -15.08 15.16
CA ALA A 55 32.40 -15.06 16.56
C ALA A 55 33.07 -13.73 17.03
N ARG A 56 33.14 -12.69 16.18
CA ARG A 56 33.71 -11.36 16.49
C ARG A 56 32.76 -10.23 16.07
N PRO A 57 31.56 -10.16 16.66
CA PRO A 57 30.52 -9.20 16.26
C PRO A 57 30.92 -7.73 16.48
N GLU A 58 31.84 -7.43 17.39
CA GLU A 58 32.36 -6.08 17.65
C GLU A 58 33.07 -5.46 16.44
N SER A 59 33.51 -6.30 15.50
CA SER A 59 34.09 -5.85 14.22
C SER A 59 33.03 -5.72 13.11
N SER A 60 31.79 -6.16 13.34
CA SER A 60 30.68 -6.14 12.38
C SER A 60 29.88 -4.84 12.45
N ALA A 61 29.24 -4.49 11.35
CA ALA A 61 28.03 -3.67 11.32
C ALA A 61 26.94 -4.50 10.66
N ASP A 62 26.22 -5.29 11.45
CA ASP A 62 25.33 -6.34 10.96
C ASP A 62 24.02 -5.76 10.37
N PRO A 63 23.79 -5.87 9.05
CA PRO A 63 22.59 -5.35 8.42
C PRO A 63 21.33 -6.15 8.79
N ILE A 64 21.43 -7.41 9.23
CA ILE A 64 20.27 -8.22 9.64
C ILE A 64 19.66 -7.66 10.92
N VAL A 65 20.50 -7.37 11.91
CA VAL A 65 20.07 -6.75 13.17
C VAL A 65 19.49 -5.36 12.92
N GLY A 66 20.16 -4.55 12.09
CA GLY A 66 19.66 -3.22 11.71
C GLY A 66 18.32 -3.28 10.97
N ALA A 67 18.16 -4.17 10.00
CA ALA A 67 16.90 -4.35 9.27
C ALA A 67 15.76 -4.78 10.20
N SER A 68 16.03 -5.65 11.17
CA SER A 68 15.04 -6.10 12.16
C SER A 68 14.50 -4.91 12.97
N GLN A 69 15.38 -3.99 13.39
CA GLN A 69 14.96 -2.77 14.09
C GLN A 69 14.14 -1.84 13.20
N ILE A 70 14.51 -1.69 11.93
CA ILE A 70 13.75 -0.90 10.96
C ILE A 70 12.33 -1.46 10.82
N VAL A 71 12.17 -2.77 10.65
CA VAL A 71 10.85 -3.42 10.54
C VAL A 71 9.99 -3.13 11.77
N SER A 72 10.55 -3.28 12.98
CA SER A 72 9.84 -2.96 14.22
C SER A 72 9.45 -1.48 14.30
N ALA A 73 10.35 -0.58 13.91
CA ALA A 73 10.07 0.86 13.92
C ALA A 73 8.98 1.25 12.92
N LEU A 74 8.94 0.64 11.73
CA LEU A 74 7.92 0.92 10.71
C LEU A 74 6.50 0.61 11.19
N GLN A 75 6.31 -0.39 12.07
CA GLN A 75 4.99 -0.70 12.65
C GLN A 75 4.45 0.45 13.52
N SER A 76 5.32 1.32 14.05
CA SER A 76 4.93 2.49 14.84
C SER A 76 4.31 3.61 14.00
N VAL A 77 4.62 3.67 12.70
CA VAL A 77 4.13 4.73 11.81
C VAL A 77 2.60 4.70 11.77
N VAL A 78 2.02 3.56 11.43
CA VAL A 78 0.56 3.39 11.37
C VAL A 78 -0.05 3.39 12.77
N SER A 79 0.55 2.69 13.73
CA SER A 79 -0.07 2.48 15.04
C SER A 79 -0.02 3.68 15.97
N ARG A 80 0.93 4.62 15.79
CA ARG A 80 1.17 5.71 16.76
C ARG A 80 1.38 7.10 16.14
N LYS A 81 1.73 7.20 14.85
CA LYS A 81 2.08 8.49 14.24
C LYS A 81 1.04 9.02 13.25
N LEU A 82 0.05 8.20 12.88
CA LEU A 82 -1.02 8.59 11.95
C LEU A 82 -2.38 8.60 12.64
N THR A 83 -3.14 9.67 12.43
CA THR A 83 -4.59 9.68 12.66
C THR A 83 -5.27 9.19 11.39
N LEU A 84 -6.03 8.10 11.47
CA LEU A 84 -6.86 7.62 10.37
C LEU A 84 -7.91 8.69 10.03
N LYS A 85 -7.69 9.43 8.93
CA LYS A 85 -8.60 10.47 8.43
C LYS A 85 -9.64 9.94 7.43
N ILE A 86 -9.70 8.63 7.23
CA ILE A 86 -10.70 8.02 6.34
C ILE A 86 -11.95 7.79 7.19
N PRO A 87 -13.09 8.47 6.94
CA PRO A 87 -14.34 8.10 7.59
C PRO A 87 -14.59 6.62 7.28
N PRO A 88 -14.96 5.78 8.28
CA PRO A 88 -15.26 4.39 8.03
C PRO A 88 -16.27 4.32 6.89
N CYS A 89 -16.07 3.38 5.96
CA CYS A 89 -17.03 3.13 4.89
C CYS A 89 -18.36 2.78 5.56
N SER A 90 -19.23 3.77 5.72
CA SER A 90 -20.60 3.55 6.16
C SER A 90 -21.25 2.78 5.02
N VAL A 91 -21.40 1.48 5.23
CA VAL A 91 -22.28 0.68 4.39
C VAL A 91 -23.67 1.25 4.63
N SER A 92 -24.12 2.14 3.73
CA SER A 92 -25.52 2.51 3.67
C SER A 92 -26.26 1.21 3.35
N ARG A 93 -26.91 0.64 4.35
CA ARG A 93 -27.91 -0.39 4.18
C ARG A 93 -29.13 0.28 3.54
N ASP A 94 -29.05 0.52 2.26
CA ASP A 94 -30.22 0.79 1.43
C ASP A 94 -29.94 0.13 0.08
N TYR A 95 -30.62 -1.01 -0.12
CA TYR A 95 -31.24 -1.56 -1.34
C TYR A 95 -31.40 -3.08 -1.21
#